data_AF-A0A2T3XL02-F1
#
_entry.id   AF-A0A2T3XL02-F1
#
_cell.length_a   1.000
_cell.length_b   1.000
_cell.length_c   1.000
_cell.angle_alpha   90.00
_cell.angle_beta   90.00
_cell.angle_gamma   90.00
#
_symmetry.space_group_name_H-M   'P 1'
#
loop_
_entity.id
_entity.type
_entity.pdbx_description
1 polymer ?
#
loop_
_entity_poly.entity_id
_entity_poly.type
_entity_poly.pdbx_seq_one_letter_code
_entity_poly.pdbx_strand_id
1 'polypeptide(L)' 'MNQKDRITTLYGVELKPRVIVRPKASVSVATPAQKSEVLKSIREVISEHRDVMVALKDR' A
#
# COMPACT_ATOMS: atom_id res chain seq x y z
N MET A 1 25.37 -9.52 -1.28
CA MET A 1 25.16 -8.38 -0.35
C MET A 1 23.99 -8.70 0.58
N ASN A 2 24.36 -9.07 1.81
CA ASN A 2 23.65 -9.12 3.10
C ASN A 2 22.12 -9.22 3.12
N GLN A 3 21.68 -10.47 3.32
CA GLN A 3 20.39 -10.87 3.84
C GLN A 3 20.31 -10.43 5.32
N LYS A 4 20.04 -9.14 5.57
CA LYS A 4 19.77 -8.63 6.93
C LYS A 4 18.69 -9.50 7.57
N ASP A 5 18.95 -10.01 8.76
CA ASP A 5 18.10 -10.95 9.50
C ASP A 5 16.63 -10.55 9.41
N ARG A 6 15.86 -11.33 8.66
CA ARG A 6 14.41 -11.12 8.55
C ARG A 6 13.82 -11.52 9.90
N ILE A 7 13.29 -10.55 10.63
CA ILE A 7 12.51 -10.81 11.84
C ILE A 7 11.27 -11.61 11.41
N THR A 8 11.25 -12.90 11.72
CA THR A 8 10.14 -13.81 11.44
C THR A 8 9.16 -13.93 12.60
N THR A 9 9.56 -13.47 13.79
CA THR A 9 8.74 -13.53 15.00
C THR A 9 8.84 -12.23 15.78
N LEU A 10 7.71 -11.66 16.18
CA LEU A 10 7.65 -10.45 16.99
C LEU A 10 6.67 -10.68 18.15
N TYR A 11 7.12 -10.49 19.40
CA TYR A 11 6.34 -10.75 20.62
C TYR A 11 5.66 -12.13 20.66
N GLY A 12 6.35 -13.17 20.19
CA GLY A 12 5.82 -14.55 20.16
C GLY A 12 4.82 -14.83 19.02
N VAL A 13 4.57 -13.86 18.14
CA VAL A 13 3.70 -14.02 16.97
C VAL A 13 4.56 -14.18 15.72
N GLU A 14 4.28 -15.22 14.93
CA GLU A 14 4.92 -15.45 13.63
C GLU A 14 4.42 -14.42 12.61
N LEU A 15 5.35 -13.66 12.03
CA LEU A 15 5.06 -12.62 11.07
C LEU A 15 4.87 -13.23 9.68
N LYS A 16 3.71 -13.00 9.07
CA LYS A 16 3.46 -13.38 7.68
C LYS A 16 4.47 -12.67 6.75
N PRO A 17 4.96 -13.36 5.70
CA PRO A 17 5.84 -12.75 4.71
C PRO A 17 5.20 -11.49 4.12
N ARG A 18 5.95 -10.37 4.11
CA ARG A 18 5.48 -9.13 3.49
C ARG A 18 5.41 -9.31 1.99
N VAL A 19 4.20 -9.31 1.42
CA VAL A 19 4.00 -9.32 -0.02
C VAL A 19 4.07 -7.87 -0.52
N ILE A 20 5.12 -7.53 -1.26
CA ILE A 20 5.20 -6.23 -1.94
C ILE A 20 4.38 -6.33 -3.23
N VAL A 21 3.18 -5.76 -3.22
CA VAL A 21 2.37 -5.64 -4.43
C VAL A 21 2.98 -4.57 -5.32
N ARG A 22 3.45 -4.98 -6.50
CA ARG A 22 3.92 -4.02 -7.51
C ARG A 22 2.74 -3.51 -8.33
N PRO A 23 2.72 -2.22 -8.70
CA PRO A 23 1.71 -1.70 -9.62
C PRO A 23 1.75 -2.46 -10.95
N LYS A 24 0.59 -2.90 -11.45
CA LYS A 24 0.47 -3.56 -12.76
C LYS A 24 0.45 -2.58 -13.93
N ALA A 25 0.15 -1.32 -13.65
CA ALA A 25 0.06 -0.26 -14.65
C ALA A 25 0.90 0.95 -14.22
N SER A 26 1.56 1.56 -15.19
CA SER A 26 2.24 2.85 -15.05
C SER A 26 1.46 3.91 -15.79
N VAL A 27 1.09 5.00 -15.11
CA VAL A 27 0.45 6.15 -15.74
C VAL A 27 1.53 7.19 -16.02
N SER A 28 1.72 7.53 -17.29
CA SER A 28 2.54 8.67 -17.69
C SER A 28 1.63 9.90 -17.81
N VAL A 29 2.04 11.01 -17.22
CA VAL A 29 1.29 12.27 -17.24
C VAL A 29 2.14 13.35 -17.89
N ALA A 30 1.57 14.04 -18.86
CA ALA A 30 2.28 15.01 -19.70
C ALA A 30 2.40 16.39 -19.05
N THR A 31 1.53 16.70 -18.08
CA THR A 31 1.47 18.03 -17.44
C THR A 31 1.45 17.96 -15.91
N PRO A 32 1.94 19.02 -15.21
CA PRO A 32 1.85 19.12 -13.76
C PRO A 32 0.41 19.06 -13.22
N ALA A 33 -0.55 19.64 -13.94
CA ALA A 33 -1.96 19.63 -13.57
C ALA A 33 -2.53 18.21 -13.54
N GLN A 34 -2.31 17.44 -14.61
CA GLN A 34 -2.74 16.04 -14.67
C GLN A 34 -2.07 15.18 -13.59
N LYS A 35 -0.79 15.45 -13.27
CA LYS A 35 -0.10 14.75 -12.18
C LYS A 35 -0.76 15.01 -10.82
N SER A 36 -1.16 16.26 -10.57
CA SER A 36 -1.87 16.63 -9.33
C SER A 36 -3.21 15.91 -9.21
N GLU A 37 -3.95 15.85 -10.31
CA GLU A 37 -5.25 15.17 -10.40
C GLU A 37 -5.12 13.66 -10.14
N VAL A 38 -4.19 12.99 -10.81
CA VAL A 38 -3.91 11.56 -10.58
C VAL A 38 -3.54 11.29 -9.12
N LEU A 39 -2.70 12.13 -8.52
CA LEU A 39 -2.34 11.98 -7.11
C LEU A 39 -3.53 12.18 -6.17
N LYS A 40 -4.45 13.10 -6.50
CA LYS A 40 -5.68 13.31 -5.72
C LYS A 40 -6.58 12.08 -5.79
N SER A 41 -6.87 11.57 -6.99
CA SER A 41 -7.70 10.38 -7.16
C SER A 41 -7.09 9.15 -6.48
N ILE A 42 -5.76 8.97 -6.54
CA ILE A 42 -5.08 7.88 -5.82
C ILE A 42 -5.30 7.99 -4.30
N ARG A 43 -5.21 9.20 -3.73
CA ARG A 43 -5.44 9.40 -2.29
C ARG A 43 -6.88 9.10 -1.89
N GLU A 44 -7.86 9.48 -2.72
CA GLU A 44 -9.28 9.18 -2.50
C GLU A 44 -9.51 7.67 -2.44
N VAL A 45 -9.03 6.91 -3.45
CA VAL A 45 -9.15 5.45 -3.47
C VAL A 45 -8.50 4.79 -2.26
N ILE A 46 -7.31 5.25 -1.85
CA ILE A 46 -6.64 4.72 -0.65
C ILE A 46 -7.45 5.00 0.62
N SER A 47 -8.04 6.18 0.73
CA SER A 47 -8.87 6.57 1.89
C SER A 47 -10.11 5.69 1.98
N GLU A 48 -10.85 5.55 0.88
CA GLU A 48 -12.05 4.73 0.82
C GLU A 48 -11.74 3.27 1.14
N HIS A 49 -10.65 2.73 0.60
CA HIS A 49 -10.23 1.36 0.89
C HIS A 49 -9.88 1.17 2.38
N ARG A 50 -9.25 2.17 3.00
CA ARG A 50 -8.96 2.16 4.44
C ARG A 50 -10.26 2.14 5.24
N ASP A 51 -11.24 2.95 4.89
CA ASP A 51 -12.52 3.02 5.60
C ASP A 51 -13.27 1.68 5.52
N VAL A 52 -13.28 1.04 4.35
CA VAL A 52 -13.81 -0.33 4.18
C VAL A 52 -13.08 -1.33 5.06
N MET A 53 -11.73 -1.29 5.09
CA MET A 53 -10.94 -2.20 5.93
C MET A 53 -11.21 -1.99 7.42
N VAL A 54 -11.42 -0.75 7.87
CA VAL A 54 -11.78 -0.43 9.26
C VAL A 54 -13.17 -0.98 9.58
N ALA A 55 -14.16 -0.72 8.72
CA ALA A 55 -15.52 -1.21 8.91
C ALA A 55 -15.61 -2.75 8.95
N LEU A 56 -14.75 -3.45 8.19
CA LEU A 56 -14.65 -4.91 8.22
C LEU A 56 -13.92 -5.46 9.45
N LYS A 57 -13.04 -4.67 10.07
CA LYS A 57 -12.30 -5.07 11.29
C LYS A 57 -13.19 -5.00 12.54
N ASP A 58 -14.13 -4.05 12.57
CA ASP A 58 -15.04 -3.84 13.71
C ASP A 58 -16.26 -4.81 13.68
N ARG A 59 -16.26 -5.78 12.76
CA ARG A 59 -17.18 -6.93 12.70
C ARG A 59 -16.49 -8.20 13.17
#